data_AF-A0A074X1M2-F1
#
_entry.id   AF-A0A074X1M2-F1
#
_cell.length_a   1.000
_cell.length_b   1.000
_cell.length_c   1.000
_cell.angle_alpha   90.00
_cell.angle_beta   90.00
_cell.angle_gamma   90.00
#
_symmetry.space_group_name_H-M   'P 1'
#
loop_
_entity.id
_entity.type
_entity.pdbx_description
1 polymer ?
#
loop_
_entity_poly.entity_id
_entity_poly.type
_entity_poly.pdbx_seq_one_letter_code
_entity_poly.pdbx_strand_id
1 'polypeptide(L)'
;MLRTLCYRISITILNIFFPPLAVGLLDNFSTDCLVNSILFVCGVLPSHIHGFYISCVYFSRRHKVRRGIYPGGRKSFIYTDTILNGGASNAEVRRLAEGDRTRSRRAKSPRG
;
A
#
# COMPACT_ATOMS: atom_id res chain seq x y z
N MET A 1 -27.20 -36.32 -0.87
CA MET A 1 -26.10 -35.88 0.02
C MET A 1 -24.94 -35.23 -0.74
N LEU A 2 -24.35 -35.85 -1.77
CA LEU A 2 -23.21 -35.28 -2.51
C LEU A 2 -23.50 -33.92 -3.15
N ARG A 3 -24.67 -33.74 -3.80
CA ARG A 3 -25.08 -32.46 -4.41
C ARG A 3 -25.15 -31.31 -3.40
N THR A 4 -25.64 -31.58 -2.19
CA THR A 4 -25.76 -30.59 -1.11
C THR A 4 -24.39 -30.19 -0.55
N LEU A 5 -23.47 -31.16 -0.44
CA LEU A 5 -22.09 -30.89 0.00
C LEU A 5 -21.31 -30.10 -1.05
N CYS A 6 -21.38 -30.49 -2.33
CA CYS A 6 -20.75 -29.75 -3.42
C CYS A 6 -21.26 -28.31 -3.48
N TYR A 7 -22.57 -28.09 -3.31
CA TYR A 7 -23.16 -26.76 -3.27
C TYR A 7 -22.62 -25.91 -2.10
N ARG A 8 -22.57 -26.46 -0.88
CA ARG A 8 -22.03 -25.77 0.31
C ARG A 8 -20.55 -25.43 0.17
N ILE A 9 -19.76 -26.34 -0.40
CA ILE A 9 -18.32 -26.15 -0.64
C ILE A 9 -18.11 -25.07 -1.68
N SER A 10 -18.84 -25.10 -2.81
CA SER A 10 -18.74 -24.09 -3.87
C SER A 10 -19.09 -22.70 -3.37
N ILE A 11 -20.14 -22.55 -2.55
CA ILE A 11 -20.50 -21.26 -1.96
C ILE A 11 -19.44 -20.80 -0.96
N THR A 12 -18.87 -21.69 -0.17
CA THR A 12 -17.80 -21.34 0.78
C THR A 12 -16.56 -20.84 0.05
N ILE A 13 -16.17 -21.51 -1.04
CA ILE A 13 -15.06 -21.09 -1.91
C ILE A 13 -15.37 -19.72 -2.54
N LEU A 14 -16.57 -19.55 -3.09
CA LEU A 14 -17.02 -18.25 -3.62
C LEU A 14 -17.01 -17.16 -2.56
N ASN A 15 -17.36 -17.46 -1.31
CA ASN A 15 -17.37 -16.48 -0.22
C ASN A 15 -15.94 -16.02 0.14
N ILE A 16 -14.94 -16.89 0.00
CA ILE A 16 -13.53 -16.53 0.24
C ILE A 16 -13.01 -15.54 -0.81
N PHE A 17 -13.38 -15.72 -2.09
CA PHE A 17 -12.85 -14.91 -3.18
C PHE A 17 -13.75 -13.72 -3.58
N PHE A 18 -15.07 -13.87 -3.43
CA PHE A 18 -16.11 -12.91 -3.81
C PHE A 18 -17.32 -13.02 -2.85
N PRO A 19 -17.18 -12.56 -1.59
CA PRO A 19 -18.24 -12.60 -0.57
C PRO A 19 -19.62 -12.12 -1.03
N PRO A 20 -19.76 -10.99 -1.77
CA PRO A 20 -21.08 -10.52 -2.18
C PRO A 20 -21.75 -11.41 -3.24
N LEU A 21 -20.97 -12.09 -4.09
CA LEU A 21 -21.51 -13.01 -5.10
C LEU A 21 -22.03 -14.30 -4.44
N ALA A 22 -21.35 -14.76 -3.38
CA ALA A 22 -21.71 -15.96 -2.64
C ALA A 22 -23.04 -15.82 -1.89
N VAL A 23 -23.31 -14.63 -1.30
CA VAL A 23 -24.57 -14.38 -0.59
C VAL A 23 -25.72 -14.08 -1.55
N GLY A 24 -25.47 -13.36 -2.65
CA GLY A 24 -26.50 -13.11 -3.66
C GLY A 24 -27.02 -14.38 -4.37
N LEU A 25 -26.26 -15.48 -4.33
CA LEU A 25 -26.67 -16.80 -4.82
C LEU A 25 -27.44 -17.63 -3.77
N LEU A 26 -27.37 -17.26 -2.48
CA LEU A 26 -27.98 -17.98 -1.36
C LEU A 26 -29.33 -17.40 -0.95
N ASP A 27 -29.44 -16.07 -0.94
CA ASP A 27 -30.64 -15.37 -0.54
C ASP A 27 -30.92 -14.25 -1.55
N ASN A 28 -32.17 -14.06 -1.91
CA ASN A 28 -32.64 -13.19 -3.00
C ASN A 28 -32.32 -11.69 -2.75
N PHE A 29 -31.04 -11.31 -2.74
CA PHE A 29 -30.58 -9.96 -2.43
C PHE A 29 -31.01 -9.44 -1.05
N SER A 30 -30.90 -10.30 -0.03
CA SER A 30 -31.25 -9.98 1.36
C SER A 30 -30.24 -9.07 2.06
N THR A 31 -30.59 -8.56 3.25
CA THR A 31 -29.79 -7.61 4.05
C THR A 31 -28.39 -8.14 4.35
N ASP A 32 -28.22 -9.45 4.51
CA ASP A 32 -26.91 -10.08 4.74
C ASP A 32 -25.97 -9.97 3.53
N CYS A 33 -26.52 -9.95 2.31
CA CYS A 33 -25.76 -9.72 1.07
C CYS A 33 -25.20 -8.29 1.06
N LEU A 34 -26.01 -7.32 1.48
CA LEU A 34 -25.60 -5.92 1.56
C LEU A 34 -24.48 -5.74 2.58
N VAL A 35 -24.59 -6.35 3.77
CA VAL A 35 -23.56 -6.26 4.82
C VAL A 35 -22.24 -6.86 4.34
N ASN A 36 -22.24 -8.06 3.75
CA ASN A 36 -21.02 -8.68 3.24
C ASN A 36 -20.42 -7.91 2.06
N SER A 37 -21.25 -7.30 1.22
CA SER A 37 -20.79 -6.42 0.14
C SER A 37 -20.11 -5.16 0.68
N ILE A 38 -20.69 -4.52 1.71
CA ILE A 38 -20.09 -3.36 2.38
C ILE A 38 -18.76 -3.76 3.02
N LEU A 39 -18.71 -4.87 3.76
CA LEU A 39 -17.47 -5.34 4.38
C LEU A 39 -16.38 -5.65 3.35
N PHE A 40 -16.74 -6.27 2.22
CA PHE A 40 -15.80 -6.52 1.13
C PHE A 40 -15.27 -5.22 0.52
N VAL A 41 -16.15 -4.26 0.21
CA VAL A 41 -15.76 -2.94 -0.29
C VAL A 41 -14.89 -2.21 0.74
N CYS A 42 -15.25 -2.26 2.02
CA CYS A 42 -14.49 -1.69 3.12
C CYS A 42 -13.14 -2.39 3.35
N GLY A 43 -12.93 -3.65 2.93
CA GLY A 43 -11.62 -4.30 2.99
C GLY A 43 -10.76 -4.03 1.75
N VAL A 44 -11.38 -4.14 0.57
CA VAL A 44 -10.71 -4.02 -0.74
C VAL A 44 -10.27 -2.59 -1.01
N LEU A 45 -11.16 -1.61 -0.81
CA LEU A 45 -10.83 -0.20 -1.11
C LEU A 45 -9.64 0.33 -0.30
N PRO A 46 -9.59 0.24 1.04
CA PRO A 46 -8.43 0.74 1.78
C PRO A 46 -7.16 -0.03 1.45
N SER A 47 -7.26 -1.33 1.14
CA SER A 47 -6.11 -2.13 0.72
C SER A 47 -5.51 -1.61 -0.59
N HIS A 48 -6.34 -1.29 -1.57
CA HIS A 48 -5.91 -0.72 -2.86
C HIS A 48 -5.34 0.69 -2.69
N ILE A 49 -6.02 1.54 -1.91
CA ILE A 49 -5.55 2.91 -1.61
C ILE A 49 -4.19 2.86 -0.91
N HIS A 50 -3.99 1.93 0.03
CA HIS A 50 -2.73 1.76 0.74
C HIS A 50 -1.62 1.25 -0.19
N GLY A 51 -1.88 0.26 -1.04
CA GLY A 51 -0.93 -0.21 -2.05
C GLY A 51 -0.55 0.87 -3.06
N PHE A 52 -1.52 1.67 -3.49
CA PHE A 52 -1.28 2.83 -4.35
C PHE A 52 -0.44 3.90 -3.65
N TYR A 53 -0.74 4.20 -2.38
CA TYR A 53 0.05 5.12 -1.56
C TYR A 53 1.53 4.69 -1.47
N ILE A 54 1.79 3.41 -1.15
CA ILE A 54 3.13 2.85 -1.09
C ILE A 54 3.85 3.04 -2.44
N SER A 55 3.17 2.72 -3.54
CA SER A 55 3.72 2.83 -4.89
C SER A 55 4.07 4.28 -5.23
N CYS A 56 3.18 5.23 -4.96
CA CYS A 56 3.44 6.66 -5.17
C CYS A 56 4.64 7.16 -4.36
N VAL A 57 4.73 6.77 -3.07
CA VAL A 57 5.87 7.13 -2.23
C VAL A 57 7.15 6.54 -2.80
N TYR A 58 7.16 5.25 -3.13
CA TYR A 58 8.31 4.58 -3.71
C TYR A 58 8.82 5.29 -4.97
N PHE A 59 7.95 5.59 -5.94
CA PHE A 59 8.34 6.27 -7.18
C PHE A 59 8.84 7.69 -6.94
N SER A 60 8.20 8.45 -6.03
CA SER A 60 8.65 9.79 -5.65
C SER A 60 10.06 9.78 -5.04
N ARG A 61 10.32 8.83 -4.13
CA ARG A 61 11.63 8.65 -3.48
C ARG A 61 12.68 8.19 -4.48
N ARG A 62 12.36 7.23 -5.34
CA ARG A 62 13.24 6.75 -6.42
C ARG A 62 13.64 7.89 -7.36
N HIS A 63 12.71 8.77 -7.71
CA HIS A 63 13.01 9.94 -8.53
C HIS A 63 13.96 10.93 -7.82
N LYS A 64 13.80 11.15 -6.51
CA LYS A 64 14.73 12.00 -5.73
C LYS A 64 16.14 11.44 -5.69
N VAL A 65 16.28 10.14 -5.39
CA VAL A 65 17.60 9.48 -5.37
C VAL A 65 18.29 9.59 -6.72
N ARG A 66 17.58 9.33 -7.82
CA ARG A 66 18.11 9.46 -9.19
C ARG A 66 18.60 10.88 -9.51
N ARG A 67 18.09 11.90 -8.82
CA ARG A 67 18.51 13.30 -8.94
C ARG A 67 19.60 13.69 -7.95
N GLY A 68 20.13 12.74 -7.18
CA GLY A 68 21.10 13.01 -6.11
C GLY A 68 20.51 13.80 -4.94
N ILE A 69 19.19 13.74 -4.74
CA ILE A 69 18.50 14.40 -3.64
C ILE A 69 18.20 13.35 -2.56
N TYR A 70 18.45 13.71 -1.30
CA TYR A 70 18.13 12.84 -0.17
C TYR A 70 16.65 12.41 -0.21
N PRO A 71 16.35 11.09 -0.20
CA PRO A 71 15.00 10.59 -0.37
C PRO A 71 14.07 11.13 0.72
N GLY A 72 14.55 11.33 1.95
CA GLY A 72 13.78 11.84 3.10
C GLY A 72 13.67 10.80 4.22
N GLY A 73 13.02 11.18 5.33
CA GLY A 73 12.81 10.30 6.48
C GLY A 73 11.59 9.37 6.38
N ARG A 74 11.28 8.72 7.50
CA ARG A 74 10.14 7.82 7.70
C ARG A 74 8.81 8.48 7.31
N LYS A 75 7.88 7.68 6.80
CA LYS A 75 6.51 8.07 6.44
C LYS A 75 5.53 7.17 7.19
N SER A 76 4.33 7.69 7.45
CA SER A 76 3.27 6.92 8.12
C SER A 76 2.89 5.69 7.31
N PHE A 77 2.58 4.59 8.00
CA PHE A 77 2.18 3.31 7.40
C PHE A 77 3.20 2.70 6.41
N ILE A 78 4.47 3.08 6.47
CA ILE A 78 5.56 2.46 5.71
C ILE A 78 6.71 2.14 6.67
N TYR A 79 6.95 0.84 6.88
CA TYR A 79 7.94 0.36 7.85
C TYR A 79 9.25 -0.11 7.20
N THR A 80 9.25 -0.35 5.88
CA THR A 80 10.40 -0.91 5.17
C THR A 80 11.32 0.17 4.62
N ASP A 81 12.61 0.12 4.99
CA ASP A 81 13.62 1.07 4.51
C ASP A 81 13.83 1.00 3.00
N THR A 82 13.73 -0.18 2.36
CA THR A 82 13.81 -0.31 0.89
C THR A 82 12.78 0.55 0.17
N ILE A 83 11.56 0.64 0.69
CA ILE A 83 10.48 1.46 0.12
C ILE A 83 10.76 2.94 0.36
N LEU A 84 11.14 3.30 1.59
CA LEU A 84 11.45 4.68 1.98
C LEU A 84 12.64 5.26 1.23
N ASN A 85 13.64 4.42 0.95
CA ASN A 85 14.84 4.76 0.18
C ASN A 85 14.59 4.77 -1.34
N GLY A 86 13.40 4.38 -1.81
CA GLY A 86 13.12 4.28 -3.24
C GLY A 86 13.97 3.23 -3.96
N GLY A 87 14.39 2.18 -3.25
CA GLY A 87 15.27 1.11 -3.76
C GLY A 87 16.77 1.39 -3.68
N ALA A 88 17.18 2.53 -3.11
CA ALA A 88 18.59 2.87 -2.95
C ALA A 88 19.25 2.12 -1.79
N SER A 89 20.56 1.86 -1.90
CA SER A 89 21.34 1.26 -0.81
C SER A 89 21.47 2.24 0.36
N ASN A 90 21.51 1.72 1.59
CA ASN A 90 21.72 2.53 2.79
C ASN A 90 23.00 3.39 2.71
N ALA A 91 24.05 2.89 2.05
CA ALA A 91 25.29 3.64 1.84
C ALA A 91 25.07 4.84 0.90
N GLU A 92 24.28 4.68 -0.16
CA GLU A 92 23.94 5.75 -1.10
C GLU A 92 23.07 6.80 -0.41
N VAL A 93 22.03 6.38 0.30
CA VAL A 93 21.16 7.29 1.05
C VAL A 93 21.94 8.10 2.08
N ARG A 94 22.91 7.48 2.77
CA ARG A 94 23.79 8.17 3.71
C ARG A 94 24.63 9.26 3.04
N ARG A 95 25.23 8.96 1.88
CA ARG A 95 25.98 9.94 1.08
C ARG A 95 25.10 11.12 0.66
N LEU A 96 23.87 10.84 0.22
CA LEU A 96 22.91 11.89 -0.16
C LEU A 96 22.51 12.75 1.05
N ALA A 97 22.35 12.15 2.23
CA ALA A 97 22.05 12.88 3.46
C ALA A 97 23.19 13.80 3.89
N GLU A 98 24.44 13.35 3.78
CA GLU A 98 25.63 14.15 4.08
C GLU A 98 25.79 15.32 3.09
N GLY A 99 25.56 15.07 1.80
CA GLY A 99 25.57 16.11 0.78
C GLY A 99 24.52 17.19 1.02
N ASP A 100 23.30 16.80 1.36
CA ASP A 100 22.20 17.73 1.64
C ASP A 100 22.46 18.58 2.90
N ARG A 101 23.00 17.97 3.98
CA ARG A 101 23.44 18.69 5.19
C ARG A 101 24.49 19.75 4.88
N THR A 102 25.48 19.40 4.06
CA THR A 102 26.58 20.30 3.68
C THR A 102 26.04 21.49 2.87
N ARG A 103 25.15 21.21 1.92
CA ARG A 103 24.50 22.23 1.09
C ARG A 103 23.61 23.16 1.92
N SER A 104 22.87 22.62 2.90
CA SER A 104 22.06 23.42 3.84
C SER A 104 22.91 24.33 4.72
N ARG A 105 24.05 23.84 5.23
CA ARG A 105 25.01 24.66 5.99
C ARG A 105 25.56 25.81 5.16
N ARG A 106 25.98 25.55 3.92
CA ARG A 106 26.51 26.58 3.02
C ARG A 106 25.46 27.64 2.67
N ALA A 107 24.20 27.26 2.51
CA ALA A 107 23.11 28.19 2.25
C ALA A 107 22.80 29.11 3.45
N LYS A 108 23.07 28.65 4.68
CA LYS A 108 22.85 29.43 5.91
C LYS A 108 24.04 30.32 6.31
N SER A 109 25.21 30.15 5.70
CA SER A 109 26.35 31.05 5.93
C SER A 109 25.99 32.44 5.40
N PRO A 110 26.01 33.50 6.22
CA PRO A 110 25.85 34.86 5.71
C PRO A 110 26.91 35.10 4.65
N ARG A 111 26.52 35.61 3.49
CA ARG A 111 27.49 36.18 2.55
C ARG A 111 27.98 37.47 3.22
N GLY A 112 29.08 37.36 3.97
CA GLY A 112 29.85 38.50 4.45
C GLY A 112 30.55 39.17 3.28
#